data_AF-A0A940MQY0-F1
#
_entry.id   AF-A0A940MQY0-F1
#
_cell.length_a   1.000
_cell.length_b   1.000
_cell.length_c   1.000
_cell.angle_alpha   90.00
_cell.angle_beta   90.00
_cell.angle_gamma   90.00
#
_symmetry.space_group_name_H-M   'P 1'
#
loop_
_entity.id
_entity.type
_entity.pdbx_description
1 polymer ?
#
loop_
_entity_poly.entity_id
_entity_poly.type
_entity_poly.pdbx_seq_one_letter_code
_entity_poly.pdbx_strand_id
1 'polypeptide(L)'
;MDNKAVLYGVGGVLVGLLGGAAIGGAVSSGKMEKAIGRTLAPAQEAQATATSDTQAALAGIGEKLAALEAAVTGAKVDPETLGAQIGEQTQGVSDAISGKLDDMQGALGQRIDAAAKAQTEAMQTAMADLSGSLTQSAQIAASAVAAADGGESGMRVASEAMELSDALGVGQTVVFAGGDLRVFVSRLDKAGGSARLMIDGDMVDIGTGGTTRVSLNEAECSVAVMALTPEGVTLGSDCAGSGAQTADSAEAEAEPEEAMDQGTDQGAGQGADQGAFDAENAVKAGGTLRFADGKLRAYVVSVDESAGAAKVAINGFSQTRLSVGESVEVAVDEATCSVTLTGVQGRAASLDGSCE
;
A
#
# COMPACT_ATOMS: atom_id res chain seq x y z
N MET A 1 -10.59 10.52 44.69
CA MET A 1 -11.37 9.76 43.68
C MET A 1 -11.39 10.66 42.45
N ASP A 2 -10.38 10.49 41.61
CA ASP A 2 -10.00 11.43 40.57
C ASP A 2 -10.51 10.96 39.20
N ASN A 3 -11.47 11.69 38.65
CA ASN A 3 -11.98 11.49 37.29
C ASN A 3 -11.31 12.50 36.34
N LYS A 4 -10.15 12.14 35.80
CA LYS A 4 -9.41 12.94 34.80
C LYS A 4 -9.20 12.25 33.44
N ALA A 5 -9.88 11.15 33.16
CA ALA A 5 -9.53 10.28 32.02
C ALA A 5 -10.47 10.32 30.78
N VAL A 6 -11.52 11.15 30.73
CA VAL A 6 -12.54 11.01 29.65
C VAL A 6 -12.45 12.10 28.55
N LEU A 7 -11.61 13.12 28.68
CA LEU A 7 -11.65 14.28 27.76
C LEU A 7 -10.73 14.20 26.51
N TYR A 8 -10.09 13.07 26.20
CA TYR A 8 -9.16 12.94 25.06
C TYR A 8 -9.69 12.12 23.87
N GLY A 9 -10.93 11.64 23.90
CA GLY A 9 -11.42 10.65 22.92
C GLY A 9 -11.95 11.17 21.58
N VAL A 10 -12.30 12.46 21.45
CA VAL A 10 -13.05 12.93 20.27
C VAL A 10 -12.23 13.88 19.37
N GLY A 11 -11.21 14.56 19.91
CA GLY A 11 -10.35 15.45 19.12
C GLY A 11 -9.29 14.76 18.25
N GLY A 12 -8.90 13.53 18.59
CA GLY A 12 -7.81 12.81 17.89
C GLY A 12 -8.19 12.21 16.54
N VAL A 13 -9.47 11.92 16.32
CA VAL A 13 -9.93 11.24 15.09
C VAL A 13 -9.95 12.18 13.88
N LEU A 14 -10.21 13.47 14.09
CA LEU A 14 -10.25 14.47 13.01
C LEU A 14 -8.85 14.91 12.53
N VAL A 15 -7.86 14.94 13.42
CA VAL A 15 -6.47 15.28 13.06
C VAL A 15 -5.76 14.08 12.41
N GLY A 16 -6.10 12.85 12.80
CA GLY A 16 -5.54 11.63 12.19
C GLY A 16 -6.02 11.36 10.76
N LEU A 17 -7.24 11.78 10.40
CA LEU A 17 -7.80 11.54 9.06
C LEU A 17 -7.30 12.54 8.01
N LEU A 18 -7.00 13.79 8.40
CA LEU A 18 -6.49 14.81 7.48
C LEU A 18 -4.97 14.70 7.23
N GLY A 19 -4.22 14.07 8.14
CA GLY A 19 -2.79 13.82 7.96
C GLY A 19 -2.45 12.62 7.05
N GLY A 20 -3.40 11.74 6.74
CA GLY A 20 -3.16 10.47 6.03
C GLY A 20 -3.26 10.53 4.49
N ALA A 21 -3.73 11.63 3.90
CA ALA A 21 -4.04 11.69 2.46
C ALA A 21 -2.90 12.22 1.58
N ALA A 22 -1.73 12.57 2.13
CA ALA A 22 -0.64 13.19 1.36
C ALA A 22 0.45 12.20 0.88
N ILE A 23 0.35 10.89 1.16
CA ILE A 23 1.37 9.90 0.74
C ILE A 23 0.79 8.93 -0.31
N GLY A 24 0.80 9.41 -1.56
CA GLY A 24 1.15 8.69 -2.81
C GLY A 24 0.54 7.33 -3.15
N GLY A 25 -0.24 7.30 -4.24
CA GLY A 25 -0.42 6.10 -5.07
C GLY A 25 -1.62 6.14 -6.01
N ALA A 26 -1.40 6.49 -7.28
CA ALA A 26 -2.41 6.56 -8.32
C ALA A 26 -3.12 5.21 -8.53
N VAL A 27 -4.43 5.18 -8.28
CA VAL A 27 -5.33 4.05 -8.59
C VAL A 27 -6.17 4.44 -9.81
N SER A 28 -6.26 3.54 -10.79
CA SER A 28 -6.98 3.73 -12.06
C SER A 28 -8.39 4.32 -11.87
N SER A 29 -8.58 5.54 -12.37
CA SER A 29 -9.61 6.52 -11.99
C SER A 29 -11.04 6.18 -12.41
N GLY A 30 -11.27 5.19 -13.28
CA GLY A 30 -12.57 5.06 -13.95
C GLY A 30 -13.73 4.49 -13.11
N LYS A 31 -13.45 3.59 -12.17
CA LYS A 31 -14.51 2.81 -11.46
C LYS A 31 -14.51 2.98 -9.95
N MET A 32 -13.35 3.22 -9.33
CA MET A 32 -13.26 3.49 -7.89
C MET A 32 -13.74 4.90 -7.54
N GLU A 33 -13.48 5.89 -8.39
CA GLU A 33 -13.91 7.29 -8.19
C GLU A 33 -15.44 7.43 -8.13
N LYS A 34 -16.16 6.58 -8.87
CA LYS A 34 -17.64 6.55 -8.89
C LYS A 34 -18.25 5.86 -7.67
N ALA A 35 -17.53 4.92 -7.05
CA ALA A 35 -17.97 4.21 -5.85
C ALA A 35 -17.61 5.01 -4.59
N ILE A 36 -16.38 5.52 -4.53
CA ILE A 36 -15.85 6.39 -3.47
C ILE A 36 -16.59 7.74 -3.47
N GLY A 37 -16.85 8.31 -4.64
CA GLY A 37 -17.64 9.55 -4.75
C GLY A 37 -19.08 9.41 -4.24
N ARG A 38 -19.71 8.23 -4.40
CA ARG A 38 -21.07 8.00 -3.88
C ARG A 38 -21.12 7.82 -2.37
N THR A 39 -20.07 7.29 -1.75
CA THR A 39 -20.02 7.08 -0.31
C THR A 39 -19.47 8.30 0.45
N LEU A 40 -18.60 9.10 -0.19
CA LEU A 40 -18.01 10.30 0.42
C LEU A 40 -18.75 11.61 0.12
N ALA A 41 -19.59 11.69 -0.92
CA ALA A 41 -20.36 12.91 -1.17
C ALA A 41 -21.20 13.38 0.03
N PRO A 42 -21.94 12.50 0.76
CA PRO A 42 -22.69 12.93 1.94
C PRO A 42 -21.78 13.41 3.08
N ALA A 43 -20.60 12.81 3.22
CA ALA A 43 -19.62 13.19 4.23
C ALA A 43 -18.93 14.52 3.91
N GLN A 44 -18.64 14.78 2.62
CA GLN A 44 -18.09 16.05 2.15
C GLN A 44 -19.11 17.20 2.24
N GLU A 45 -20.37 16.96 1.92
CA GLU A 45 -21.43 17.97 2.10
C GLU A 45 -21.64 18.33 3.59
N ALA A 46 -21.58 17.32 4.47
CA ALA A 46 -21.62 17.55 5.92
C ALA A 46 -20.40 18.34 6.44
N GLN A 47 -19.19 18.05 5.93
CA GLN A 47 -17.97 18.78 6.28
C GLN A 47 -17.96 20.21 5.71
N ALA A 48 -18.43 20.43 4.49
CA ALA A 48 -18.52 21.76 3.88
C ALA A 48 -19.49 22.66 4.65
N THR A 49 -20.64 22.13 5.07
CA THR A 49 -21.63 22.85 5.88
C THR A 49 -21.05 23.23 7.24
N ALA A 50 -20.41 22.28 7.94
CA ALA A 50 -19.76 22.53 9.23
C ALA A 50 -18.64 23.58 9.15
N THR A 51 -17.88 23.60 8.05
CA THR A 51 -16.79 24.58 7.84
C THR A 51 -17.35 25.98 7.61
N SER A 52 -18.47 26.11 6.87
CA SER A 52 -19.13 27.40 6.63
C SER A 52 -19.69 28.01 7.92
N ASP A 53 -20.28 27.18 8.79
CA ASP A 53 -20.81 27.62 10.09
C ASP A 53 -19.69 28.11 11.01
N THR A 54 -18.54 27.43 10.98
CA THR A 54 -17.36 27.80 11.79
C THR A 54 -16.76 29.12 11.29
N GLN A 55 -16.70 29.31 9.96
CA GLN A 55 -16.21 30.55 9.35
C GLN A 55 -17.14 31.74 9.63
N ALA A 56 -18.46 31.53 9.60
CA ALA A 56 -19.44 32.56 9.95
C ALA A 56 -19.35 32.96 11.44
N ALA A 57 -19.13 31.99 12.34
CA ALA A 57 -18.92 32.27 13.76
C ALA A 57 -17.63 33.08 14.01
N LEU A 58 -16.54 32.75 13.31
CA LEU A 58 -15.28 33.49 13.40
C LEU A 58 -15.40 34.92 12.87
N ALA A 59 -16.12 35.13 11.77
CA ALA A 59 -16.42 36.45 11.24
C ALA A 59 -17.20 37.32 12.26
N GLY A 60 -18.20 36.73 12.92
CA GLY A 60 -18.98 37.43 13.96
C GLY A 60 -18.17 37.77 15.22
N ILE A 61 -17.16 36.98 15.57
CA ILE A 61 -16.23 37.31 16.67
C ILE A 61 -15.32 38.48 16.26
N GLY A 62 -14.85 38.51 15.02
CA GLY A 62 -14.02 39.60 14.48
C GLY A 62 -14.72 40.96 14.53
N GLU A 63 -15.98 41.03 14.08
CA GLU A 63 -16.78 42.27 14.18
C GLU A 63 -16.98 42.72 15.63
N LYS A 64 -17.21 41.79 16.57
CA LYS A 64 -17.37 42.12 17.99
C LYS A 64 -16.08 42.63 18.60
N LEU A 65 -14.93 42.05 18.24
CA LEU A 65 -13.63 42.53 18.71
C LEU A 65 -13.36 43.94 18.18
N ALA A 66 -13.61 44.19 16.90
CA ALA A 66 -13.44 45.52 16.30
C ALA A 66 -14.36 46.57 16.95
N ALA A 67 -15.62 46.21 17.24
CA ALA A 67 -16.54 47.08 17.95
C ALA A 67 -16.09 47.35 19.40
N LEU A 68 -15.55 46.34 20.08
CA LEU A 68 -15.02 46.47 21.44
C LEU A 68 -13.77 47.37 21.46
N GLU A 69 -12.87 47.19 20.49
CA GLU A 69 -11.65 47.99 20.34
C GLU A 69 -11.97 49.46 20.04
N ALA A 70 -12.96 49.71 19.18
CA ALA A 70 -13.48 51.06 18.90
C ALA A 70 -14.13 51.69 20.13
N ALA A 71 -14.88 50.91 20.92
CA ALA A 71 -15.49 51.41 22.17
C ALA A 71 -14.43 51.75 23.23
N VAL A 72 -13.38 50.93 23.36
CA VAL A 72 -12.28 51.14 24.31
C VAL A 72 -11.42 52.34 23.92
N THR A 73 -11.13 52.53 22.63
CA THR A 73 -10.32 53.67 22.15
C THR A 73 -11.09 54.99 22.11
N GLY A 74 -12.42 54.95 21.95
CA GLY A 74 -13.27 56.15 21.95
C GLY A 74 -13.63 56.68 23.34
N ALA A 75 -13.57 55.84 24.38
CA ALA A 75 -13.90 56.25 25.74
C ALA A 75 -12.70 56.97 26.40
N LYS A 76 -12.83 58.27 26.67
CA LYS A 76 -11.96 58.95 27.65
C LYS A 76 -12.32 58.39 29.03
N VAL A 77 -11.49 57.48 29.52
CA VAL A 77 -11.72 56.78 30.78
C VAL A 77 -11.38 57.68 31.96
N ASP A 78 -12.40 58.11 32.70
CA ASP A 78 -12.24 58.71 34.02
C ASP A 78 -12.08 57.58 35.06
N PRO A 79 -10.95 57.51 35.80
CA PRO A 79 -10.61 56.38 36.65
C PRO A 79 -11.56 56.20 37.85
N GLU A 80 -12.28 57.24 38.27
CA GLU A 80 -13.24 57.18 39.38
C GLU A 80 -14.59 56.60 38.97
N THR A 81 -15.04 56.82 37.73
CA THR A 81 -16.28 56.22 37.19
C THR A 81 -16.08 54.79 36.68
N LEU A 82 -14.83 54.45 36.33
CA LEU A 82 -14.47 53.14 35.78
C LEU A 82 -14.78 52.00 36.75
N GLY A 83 -14.54 52.17 38.04
CA GLY A 83 -14.77 51.12 39.05
C GLY A 83 -16.24 50.74 39.22
N ALA A 84 -17.15 51.72 39.17
CA ALA A 84 -18.59 51.50 39.30
C ALA A 84 -19.20 50.89 38.02
N GLN A 85 -18.80 51.39 36.84
CA GLN A 85 -19.24 50.84 35.56
C GLN A 85 -18.73 49.42 35.33
N ILE A 86 -17.48 49.12 35.70
CA ILE A 86 -16.96 47.75 35.61
C ILE A 86 -17.77 46.81 36.50
N GLY A 87 -18.20 47.21 37.69
CA GLY A 87 -19.02 46.38 38.58
C GLY A 87 -20.34 45.93 37.93
N GLU A 88 -21.15 46.87 37.43
CA GLU A 88 -22.41 46.56 36.74
C GLU A 88 -22.19 45.82 35.41
N GLN A 89 -21.16 46.21 34.65
CA GLN A 89 -20.87 45.58 33.37
C GLN A 89 -20.35 44.15 33.53
N THR A 90 -19.58 43.85 34.59
CA THR A 90 -19.09 42.50 34.87
C THR A 90 -20.25 41.56 35.23
N GLN A 91 -21.26 42.07 35.94
CA GLN A 91 -22.44 41.29 36.32
C GLN A 91 -23.36 41.02 35.11
N GLY A 92 -23.58 42.01 34.25
CA GLY A 92 -24.29 41.81 32.99
C GLY A 92 -23.56 40.85 32.04
N VAL A 93 -22.22 40.89 32.02
CA VAL A 93 -21.40 39.96 31.24
C VAL A 93 -21.47 38.54 31.82
N SER A 94 -21.46 38.35 33.15
CA SER A 94 -21.58 37.01 33.74
C SER A 94 -22.94 36.36 33.43
N ASP A 95 -24.02 37.13 33.47
CA ASP A 95 -25.36 36.64 33.16
C ASP A 95 -25.49 36.29 31.67
N ALA A 96 -24.94 37.14 30.79
CA ALA A 96 -24.92 36.89 29.34
C ALA A 96 -24.05 35.67 28.96
N ILE A 97 -22.91 35.48 29.63
CA ILE A 97 -22.05 34.30 29.43
C ILE A 97 -22.76 33.04 29.93
N SER A 98 -23.44 33.10 31.08
CA SER A 98 -24.17 31.96 31.64
C SER A 98 -25.33 31.53 30.73
N GLY A 99 -26.13 32.48 30.24
CA GLY A 99 -27.20 32.18 29.27
C GLY A 99 -26.68 31.58 27.97
N LYS A 100 -25.53 32.09 27.46
CA LYS A 100 -24.89 31.49 26.27
C LYS A 100 -24.32 30.09 26.52
N LEU A 101 -23.82 29.82 27.72
CA LEU A 101 -23.34 28.50 28.10
C LEU A 101 -24.50 27.50 28.14
N ASP A 102 -25.65 27.89 28.70
CA ASP A 102 -26.86 27.07 28.69
C ASP A 102 -27.35 26.80 27.26
N ASP A 103 -27.37 27.82 26.40
CA ASP A 103 -27.71 27.66 24.97
C ASP A 103 -26.72 26.74 24.24
N MET A 104 -25.41 26.88 24.49
CA MET A 104 -24.39 26.02 23.91
C MET A 104 -24.53 24.57 24.40
N GLN A 105 -24.80 24.36 25.69
CA GLN A 105 -25.04 23.03 26.24
C GLN A 105 -26.30 22.39 25.64
N GLY A 106 -27.38 23.17 25.46
CA GLY A 106 -28.60 22.72 24.80
C GLY A 106 -28.37 22.34 23.33
N ALA A 107 -27.69 23.21 22.57
CA ALA A 107 -27.36 22.95 21.17
C ALA A 107 -26.40 21.77 21.00
N LEU A 108 -25.43 21.62 21.90
CA LEU A 108 -24.50 20.49 21.90
C LEU A 108 -25.23 19.17 22.23
N GLY A 109 -26.13 19.18 23.22
CA GLY A 109 -26.97 18.04 23.55
C GLY A 109 -27.81 17.57 22.37
N GLN A 110 -28.50 18.50 21.69
CA GLN A 110 -29.28 18.18 20.48
C GLN A 110 -28.41 17.61 19.35
N ARG A 111 -27.20 18.12 19.16
CA ARG A 111 -26.25 17.60 18.15
C ARG A 111 -25.76 16.19 18.50
N ILE A 112 -25.47 15.92 19.77
CA ILE A 112 -25.08 14.59 20.24
C ILE A 112 -26.21 13.60 20.04
N ASP A 113 -27.45 13.95 20.40
CA ASP A 113 -28.62 13.09 20.21
C ASP A 113 -28.88 12.80 18.72
N ALA A 114 -28.80 13.82 17.86
CA ALA A 114 -28.94 13.66 16.42
C ALA A 114 -27.83 12.79 15.81
N ALA A 115 -26.58 12.97 16.24
CA ALA A 115 -25.44 12.18 15.79
C ALA A 115 -25.54 10.71 16.26
N ALA A 116 -25.92 10.48 17.53
CA ALA A 116 -26.12 9.15 18.07
C ALA A 116 -27.23 8.39 17.34
N LYS A 117 -28.32 9.09 16.98
CA LYS A 117 -29.41 8.52 16.19
C LYS A 117 -28.94 8.14 14.78
N ALA A 118 -28.25 9.04 14.09
CA ALA A 118 -27.70 8.78 12.75
C ALA A 118 -26.70 7.62 12.75
N GLN A 119 -25.84 7.53 13.78
CA GLN A 119 -24.89 6.44 13.93
C GLN A 119 -25.59 5.10 14.17
N THR A 120 -26.68 5.09 14.95
CA THR A 120 -27.48 3.87 15.18
C THR A 120 -28.16 3.38 13.91
N GLU A 121 -28.75 4.29 13.12
CA GLU A 121 -29.39 3.96 11.84
C GLU A 121 -28.36 3.44 10.81
N ALA A 122 -27.17 4.05 10.75
CA ALA A 122 -26.07 3.58 9.91
C ALA A 122 -25.59 2.17 10.32
N MET A 123 -25.49 1.91 11.62
CA MET A 123 -25.06 0.59 12.14
C MET A 123 -26.11 -0.49 11.88
N GLN A 124 -27.40 -0.17 12.02
CA GLN A 124 -28.50 -1.08 11.65
C GLN A 124 -28.48 -1.42 10.15
N THR A 125 -28.23 -0.43 9.30
CA THR A 125 -28.11 -0.63 7.85
C THR A 125 -26.92 -1.53 7.51
N ALA A 126 -25.76 -1.28 8.12
CA ALA A 126 -24.57 -2.11 7.92
C ALA A 126 -24.78 -3.55 8.41
N MET A 127 -25.49 -3.76 9.53
CA MET A 127 -25.85 -5.10 10.01
C MET A 127 -26.84 -5.81 9.08
N ALA A 128 -27.82 -5.09 8.52
CA ALA A 128 -28.74 -5.65 7.53
C ALA A 128 -27.99 -6.10 6.27
N ASP A 129 -27.08 -5.27 5.75
CA ASP A 129 -26.23 -5.60 4.59
C ASP A 129 -25.31 -6.79 4.87
N LEU A 130 -24.70 -6.85 6.05
CA LEU A 130 -23.86 -7.98 6.46
C LEU A 130 -24.67 -9.29 6.56
N SER A 131 -25.90 -9.23 7.08
CA SER A 131 -26.78 -10.40 7.15
C SER A 131 -27.20 -10.88 5.75
N GLY A 132 -27.43 -9.94 4.82
CA GLY A 132 -27.73 -10.23 3.42
C GLY A 132 -26.54 -10.88 2.72
N SER A 133 -25.33 -10.34 2.90
CA SER A 133 -24.12 -10.87 2.29
C SER A 133 -23.72 -12.24 2.87
N LEU A 134 -23.94 -12.48 4.16
CA LEU A 134 -23.73 -13.80 4.77
C LEU A 134 -24.69 -14.86 4.20
N THR A 135 -25.96 -14.49 3.98
CA THR A 135 -26.94 -15.39 3.34
C THR A 135 -26.54 -15.70 1.90
N GLN A 136 -26.09 -14.69 1.15
CA GLN A 136 -25.60 -14.87 -0.21
C GLN A 136 -24.32 -15.73 -0.25
N SER A 137 -23.39 -15.52 0.69
CA SER A 137 -22.17 -16.32 0.81
C SER A 137 -22.49 -17.78 1.17
N ALA A 138 -23.45 -18.01 2.07
CA ALA A 138 -23.92 -19.34 2.41
C ALA A 138 -24.60 -20.05 1.22
N GLN A 139 -25.37 -19.32 0.40
CA GLN A 139 -25.95 -19.86 -0.84
C GLN A 139 -24.88 -20.22 -1.87
N ILE A 140 -23.84 -19.38 -2.03
CA ILE A 140 -22.72 -19.68 -2.93
C ILE A 140 -21.96 -20.91 -2.44
N ALA A 141 -21.63 -20.98 -1.14
CA ALA A 141 -20.99 -22.14 -0.54
C ALA A 141 -21.83 -23.42 -0.68
N ALA A 142 -23.14 -23.34 -0.45
CA ALA A 142 -24.06 -24.46 -0.65
C ALA A 142 -24.13 -24.89 -2.13
N SER A 143 -24.11 -23.95 -3.08
CA SER A 143 -24.08 -24.26 -4.51
C SER A 143 -22.74 -24.85 -4.97
N ALA A 144 -21.62 -24.44 -4.36
CA ALA A 144 -20.30 -25.01 -4.63
C ALA A 144 -20.17 -26.43 -4.06
N VAL A 145 -20.73 -26.69 -2.87
CA VAL A 145 -20.78 -28.03 -2.29
C VAL A 145 -21.72 -28.94 -3.09
N ALA A 146 -22.88 -28.44 -3.52
CA ALA A 146 -23.79 -29.19 -4.39
C ALA A 146 -23.19 -29.47 -5.78
N ALA A 147 -22.32 -28.59 -6.30
CA ALA A 147 -21.56 -28.84 -7.53
C ALA A 147 -20.39 -29.81 -7.32
N ALA A 148 -19.83 -29.88 -6.11
CA ALA A 148 -18.76 -30.82 -5.76
C ALA A 148 -19.28 -32.26 -5.52
N ASP A 149 -20.54 -32.43 -5.11
CA ASP A 149 -21.15 -33.76 -4.84
C ASP A 149 -21.56 -34.54 -6.11
N GLY A 150 -21.42 -33.92 -7.29
CA GLY A 150 -21.75 -34.53 -8.60
C GLY A 150 -20.57 -35.17 -9.33
N GLY A 151 -19.36 -35.12 -8.78
CA GLY A 151 -18.15 -35.64 -9.42
C GLY A 151 -17.21 -36.24 -8.40
N GLU A 152 -17.04 -37.56 -8.48
CA GLU A 152 -16.04 -38.37 -7.79
C GLU A 152 -14.60 -37.93 -8.17
N SER A 153 -14.22 -36.71 -7.76
CA SER A 153 -12.85 -36.22 -7.80
C SER A 153 -12.48 -35.84 -6.38
N GLY A 154 -11.85 -36.81 -5.73
CA GLY A 154 -11.41 -36.71 -4.35
C GLY A 154 -10.73 -35.38 -4.09
N MET A 155 -11.20 -34.71 -3.03
CA MET A 155 -10.42 -33.75 -2.27
C MET A 155 -9.07 -34.39 -2.00
N ARG A 156 -8.10 -34.14 -2.88
CA ARG A 156 -6.70 -34.46 -2.65
C ARG A 156 -6.31 -33.58 -1.47
N VAL A 157 -6.43 -34.16 -0.28
CA VAL A 157 -5.73 -33.71 0.92
C VAL A 157 -4.33 -33.37 0.45
N ALA A 158 -3.92 -32.11 0.66
CA ALA A 158 -2.63 -31.58 0.26
C ALA A 158 -1.59 -32.69 0.41
N SER A 159 -1.15 -33.24 -0.71
CA SER A 159 -0.28 -34.42 -0.75
C SER A 159 0.95 -34.09 0.07
N GLU A 160 1.44 -35.05 0.86
CA GLU A 160 2.59 -34.97 1.77
C GLU A 160 3.94 -34.59 1.11
N ALA A 161 3.91 -34.06 -0.13
CA ALA A 161 5.04 -33.72 -0.97
C ALA A 161 5.06 -32.23 -1.40
N MET A 162 4.40 -31.32 -0.67
CA MET A 162 4.62 -29.88 -0.89
C MET A 162 5.96 -29.45 -0.31
N GLU A 163 6.74 -28.71 -1.09
CA GLU A 163 7.93 -28.04 -0.59
C GLU A 163 7.48 -26.87 0.30
N LEU A 164 8.00 -26.81 1.53
CA LEU A 164 7.65 -25.81 2.53
C LEU A 164 8.76 -24.78 2.67
N SER A 165 8.38 -23.50 2.76
CA SER A 165 9.30 -22.43 3.13
C SER A 165 9.50 -22.37 4.65
N ASP A 166 10.56 -21.69 5.08
CA ASP A 166 10.61 -21.13 6.44
C ASP A 166 9.56 -20.01 6.60
N ALA A 167 9.40 -19.49 7.82
CA ALA A 167 8.52 -18.34 8.06
C ALA A 167 9.09 -17.07 7.41
N LEU A 168 8.32 -16.47 6.49
CA LEU A 168 8.69 -15.30 5.70
C LEU A 168 8.04 -14.03 6.24
N GLY A 169 8.83 -12.99 6.47
CA GLY A 169 8.36 -11.64 6.77
C GLY A 169 8.02 -10.83 5.51
N VAL A 170 7.41 -9.66 5.71
CA VAL A 170 7.17 -8.69 4.62
C VAL A 170 8.50 -8.26 4.01
N GLY A 171 8.57 -8.24 2.67
CA GLY A 171 9.80 -7.90 1.94
C GLY A 171 10.68 -9.11 1.61
N GLN A 172 10.33 -10.31 2.09
CA GLN A 172 11.08 -11.53 1.78
C GLN A 172 10.49 -12.28 0.59
N THR A 173 11.34 -13.04 -0.09
CA THR A 173 11.00 -13.89 -1.23
C THR A 173 11.41 -15.31 -0.93
N VAL A 174 10.55 -16.27 -1.24
CA VAL A 174 10.91 -17.68 -1.38
C VAL A 174 10.92 -18.06 -2.85
N VAL A 175 11.80 -19.00 -3.17
CA VAL A 175 11.94 -19.57 -4.50
C VAL A 175 11.60 -21.05 -4.40
N PHE A 176 10.66 -21.50 -5.22
CA PHE A 176 10.28 -22.91 -5.36
C PHE A 176 10.68 -23.41 -6.74
N ALA A 177 10.55 -24.72 -6.95
CA ALA A 177 10.73 -25.35 -8.26
C ALA A 177 12.10 -25.07 -8.90
N GLY A 178 13.17 -24.97 -8.08
CA GLY A 178 14.54 -24.77 -8.59
C GLY A 178 14.84 -23.39 -9.18
N GLY A 179 13.98 -22.39 -8.97
CA GLY A 179 14.20 -21.04 -9.52
C GLY A 179 13.00 -20.46 -10.26
N ASP A 180 12.15 -21.35 -10.79
CA ASP A 180 11.11 -20.99 -11.75
C ASP A 180 9.95 -20.25 -11.08
N LEU A 181 9.64 -20.57 -9.83
CA LEU A 181 8.59 -19.89 -9.07
C LEU A 181 9.19 -19.01 -7.98
N ARG A 182 8.89 -17.72 -8.03
CA ARG A 182 9.25 -16.76 -6.98
C ARG A 182 7.99 -16.20 -6.34
N VAL A 183 7.92 -16.26 -5.01
CA VAL A 183 6.81 -15.74 -4.24
C VAL A 183 7.33 -14.71 -3.24
N PHE A 184 6.92 -13.45 -3.40
CA PHE A 184 7.31 -12.34 -2.53
C PHE A 184 6.17 -11.96 -1.58
N VAL A 185 6.49 -11.80 -0.30
CA VAL A 185 5.51 -11.40 0.72
C VAL A 185 5.40 -9.87 0.74
N SER A 186 4.32 -9.36 0.17
CA SER A 186 4.08 -7.91 0.11
C SER A 186 3.44 -7.37 1.39
N ARG A 187 2.53 -8.12 2.02
CA ARG A 187 1.86 -7.71 3.27
C ARG A 187 1.39 -8.92 4.06
N LEU A 188 1.39 -8.79 5.39
CA LEU A 188 0.81 -9.77 6.30
C LEU A 188 -0.32 -9.10 7.10
N ASP A 189 -1.51 -9.67 7.06
CA ASP A 189 -2.64 -9.29 7.91
C ASP A 189 -2.85 -10.38 8.96
N LYS A 190 -2.16 -10.24 10.09
CA LYS A 190 -2.24 -11.20 11.20
C LYS A 190 -3.62 -11.21 11.87
N ALA A 191 -4.34 -10.09 11.84
CA ALA A 191 -5.67 -10.01 12.45
C ALA A 191 -6.73 -10.67 11.56
N GLY A 192 -6.65 -10.47 10.24
CA GLY A 192 -7.50 -11.13 9.25
C GLY A 192 -7.06 -12.52 8.84
N GLY A 193 -5.88 -12.98 9.28
CA GLY A 193 -5.35 -14.31 8.97
C GLY A 193 -4.98 -14.50 7.49
N SER A 194 -4.54 -13.43 6.81
CA SER A 194 -4.21 -13.47 5.38
C SER A 194 -2.83 -12.88 5.06
N ALA A 195 -2.29 -13.26 3.90
CA ALA A 195 -1.07 -12.71 3.34
C ALA A 195 -1.33 -12.21 1.91
N ARG A 196 -0.77 -11.05 1.58
CA ARG A 196 -0.69 -10.53 0.21
C ARG A 196 0.63 -10.95 -0.39
N LEU A 197 0.56 -11.80 -1.40
CA LEU A 197 1.69 -12.39 -2.09
C LEU A 197 1.79 -11.79 -3.49
N MET A 198 3.02 -11.58 -3.96
CA MET A 198 3.33 -11.34 -5.37
C MET A 198 3.89 -12.64 -5.94
N ILE A 199 3.19 -13.23 -6.90
CA ILE A 199 3.54 -14.51 -7.52
C ILE A 199 3.69 -14.25 -9.01
N ASP A 200 4.92 -14.39 -9.53
CA ASP A 200 5.26 -14.06 -10.93
C ASP A 200 4.80 -12.66 -11.38
N GLY A 201 4.83 -11.69 -10.45
CA GLY A 201 4.41 -10.30 -10.68
C GLY A 201 2.92 -10.02 -10.44
N ASP A 202 2.08 -11.05 -10.27
CA ASP A 202 0.66 -10.87 -9.96
C ASP A 202 0.43 -10.82 -8.45
N MET A 203 -0.40 -9.87 -8.02
CA MET A 203 -0.72 -9.65 -6.62
C MET A 203 -1.96 -10.43 -6.22
N VAL A 204 -1.83 -11.31 -5.23
CA VAL A 204 -2.91 -12.17 -4.75
C VAL A 204 -3.00 -12.13 -3.22
N ASP A 205 -4.20 -12.04 -2.69
CA ASP A 205 -4.48 -12.14 -1.25
C ASP A 205 -4.93 -13.57 -0.94
N ILE A 206 -4.18 -14.28 -0.08
CA ILE A 206 -4.48 -15.67 0.31
C ILE A 206 -4.66 -15.74 1.83
N GLY A 207 -5.78 -16.31 2.28
CA GLY A 207 -6.02 -16.63 3.69
C GLY A 207 -5.22 -17.84 4.15
N THR A 208 -5.04 -18.01 5.45
CA THR A 208 -4.39 -19.20 6.03
C THR A 208 -5.15 -20.47 5.64
N GLY A 209 -4.44 -21.48 5.13
CA GLY A 209 -5.00 -22.69 4.54
C GLY A 209 -5.51 -22.52 3.10
N GLY A 210 -5.53 -21.29 2.57
CA GLY A 210 -5.90 -20.99 1.19
C GLY A 210 -4.78 -21.33 0.21
N THR A 211 -5.17 -21.54 -1.04
CA THR A 211 -4.26 -21.83 -2.15
C THR A 211 -4.62 -20.96 -3.36
N THR A 212 -3.64 -20.73 -4.23
CA THR A 212 -3.85 -20.14 -5.56
C THR A 212 -3.16 -21.00 -6.60
N ARG A 213 -3.70 -21.02 -7.83
CA ARG A 213 -3.08 -21.71 -8.97
C ARG A 213 -2.09 -20.80 -9.66
N VAL A 214 -1.00 -21.38 -10.12
CA VAL A 214 0.07 -20.71 -10.87
C VAL A 214 0.40 -21.59 -12.07
N SER A 215 0.52 -20.98 -13.24
CA SER A 215 0.95 -21.68 -14.46
C SER A 215 2.45 -21.47 -14.65
N LEU A 216 3.23 -22.55 -14.58
CA LEU A 216 4.67 -22.56 -14.78
C LEU A 216 5.00 -23.54 -15.90
N ASN A 217 5.61 -23.06 -16.99
CA ASN A 217 6.04 -23.90 -18.11
C ASN A 217 4.96 -24.86 -18.62
N GLU A 218 3.73 -24.34 -18.84
CA GLU A 218 2.53 -25.09 -19.25
C GLU A 218 1.98 -26.09 -18.21
N ALA A 219 2.64 -26.27 -17.07
CA ALA A 219 2.12 -27.02 -15.94
C ALA A 219 1.33 -26.09 -15.00
N GLU A 220 0.21 -26.59 -14.47
CA GLU A 220 -0.48 -25.94 -13.37
C GLU A 220 -0.01 -26.51 -12.04
N CYS A 221 0.51 -25.63 -11.18
CA CYS A 221 0.79 -25.95 -9.80
C CYS A 221 0.10 -24.92 -8.89
N SER A 222 0.37 -25.00 -7.60
CA SER A 222 -0.28 -24.23 -6.57
C SER A 222 0.72 -23.69 -5.55
N VAL A 223 0.36 -22.54 -5.02
CA VAL A 223 1.03 -21.90 -3.89
C VAL A 223 -0.01 -21.72 -2.81
N ALA A 224 0.35 -22.11 -1.59
CA ALA A 224 -0.57 -22.16 -0.50
C ALA A 224 0.02 -21.53 0.76
N VAL A 225 -0.83 -20.85 1.55
CA VAL A 225 -0.43 -20.31 2.85
C VAL A 225 -0.68 -21.37 3.90
N MET A 226 0.39 -21.99 4.40
CA MET A 226 0.32 -23.08 5.36
C MET A 226 0.03 -22.57 6.77
N ALA A 227 0.73 -21.52 7.17
CA ALA A 227 0.61 -20.94 8.50
C ALA A 227 0.91 -19.44 8.48
N LEU A 228 0.27 -18.71 9.38
CA LEU A 228 0.56 -17.31 9.67
C LEU A 228 0.92 -17.20 11.15
N THR A 229 2.19 -16.98 11.45
CA THR A 229 2.74 -16.95 12.81
C THR A 229 3.18 -15.53 13.19
N PRO A 230 3.57 -15.28 14.44
CA PRO A 230 4.22 -14.02 14.81
C PRO A 230 5.50 -13.74 14.02
N GLU A 231 6.20 -14.80 13.58
CA GLU A 231 7.47 -14.73 12.86
C GLU A 231 7.28 -14.43 11.36
N GLY A 232 6.18 -14.89 10.75
CA GLY A 232 5.93 -14.64 9.33
C GLY A 232 4.83 -15.51 8.75
N VAL A 233 4.87 -15.69 7.43
CA VAL A 233 4.02 -16.63 6.69
C VAL A 233 4.85 -17.83 6.22
N THR A 234 4.35 -19.03 6.46
CA THR A 234 4.89 -20.26 5.90
C THR A 234 4.14 -20.57 4.62
N LEU A 235 4.84 -20.73 3.51
CA LEU A 235 4.28 -21.03 2.20
C LEU A 235 4.60 -22.47 1.82
N GLY A 236 3.67 -23.11 1.11
CA GLY A 236 3.86 -24.41 0.50
C GLY A 236 3.64 -24.34 -1.00
N SER A 237 4.39 -25.13 -1.77
CA SER A 237 4.16 -25.28 -3.19
C SER A 237 4.25 -26.73 -3.64
N ASP A 238 3.35 -27.13 -4.54
CA ASP A 238 3.41 -28.41 -5.26
C ASP A 238 4.00 -28.25 -6.67
N CYS A 239 4.63 -27.10 -6.96
CA CYS A 239 5.38 -26.93 -8.19
C CYS A 239 6.63 -27.83 -8.12
N ALA A 240 6.53 -29.02 -8.73
CA ALA A 240 7.68 -29.88 -8.89
C ALA A 240 8.72 -29.14 -9.72
N GLY A 241 9.87 -28.82 -9.11
CA GLY A 241 11.02 -28.35 -9.87
C GLY A 241 11.33 -29.40 -10.92
N SER A 242 11.31 -29.01 -12.19
CA SER A 242 11.67 -29.86 -13.33
C SER A 242 13.07 -30.51 -13.19
N GLY A 243 13.86 -30.07 -12.20
CA GLY A 243 15.19 -30.58 -11.86
C GLY A 243 15.26 -31.64 -10.75
N ALA A 244 14.15 -32.08 -10.13
CA ALA A 244 14.19 -33.17 -9.16
C ALA A 244 14.19 -34.57 -9.83
N GLN A 245 14.99 -34.73 -10.89
CA GLN A 245 15.50 -36.05 -11.26
C GLN A 245 16.79 -36.26 -10.48
N THR A 246 16.69 -37.09 -9.43
CA THR A 246 17.75 -37.90 -8.83
C THR A 246 19.16 -37.60 -9.33
N ALA A 247 19.88 -36.77 -8.58
CA ALA A 247 21.34 -36.79 -8.57
C ALA A 247 21.78 -38.10 -7.91
N ASP A 248 21.74 -39.19 -8.67
CA ASP A 248 22.60 -40.35 -8.44
C ASP A 248 23.97 -39.96 -8.98
N SER A 249 24.89 -39.71 -8.04
CA SER A 249 26.26 -39.31 -8.26
C SER A 249 27.00 -40.39 -9.04
N ALA A 250 27.11 -40.23 -10.36
CA ALA A 250 28.15 -40.86 -11.15
C ALA A 250 29.32 -39.86 -11.30
N GLU A 251 30.33 -40.06 -10.46
CA GLU A 251 31.66 -39.48 -10.60
C GLU A 251 32.20 -39.78 -12.01
N ALA A 252 32.49 -38.73 -12.78
CA ALA A 252 33.32 -38.83 -13.97
C ALA A 252 34.26 -37.61 -13.96
N GLU A 253 35.47 -37.86 -13.44
CA GLU A 253 36.62 -36.98 -13.60
C GLU A 253 36.93 -36.83 -15.09
N ALA A 254 36.99 -35.60 -15.57
CA ALA A 254 37.61 -35.25 -16.85
C ALA A 254 38.43 -33.98 -16.65
N GLU A 255 39.74 -34.14 -16.86
CA GLU A 255 40.78 -33.12 -16.76
C GLU A 255 40.66 -32.03 -17.86
N PRO A 256 41.28 -30.86 -17.66
CA PRO A 256 41.18 -29.74 -18.58
C PRO A 256 42.23 -29.84 -19.71
N GLU A 257 41.78 -29.71 -20.96
CA GLU A 257 42.69 -29.35 -22.07
C GLU A 257 42.52 -27.87 -22.42
N GLU A 258 43.64 -27.17 -22.32
CA GLU A 258 43.91 -25.84 -22.83
C GLU A 258 43.65 -25.78 -24.35
N ALA A 259 43.18 -24.64 -24.88
CA ALA A 259 43.90 -23.87 -25.90
C ALA A 259 43.05 -22.76 -26.59
N MET A 260 43.77 -21.70 -26.99
CA MET A 260 43.51 -20.68 -28.05
C MET A 260 42.51 -19.59 -27.67
N ASP A 261 42.90 -18.35 -27.35
CA ASP A 261 43.70 -17.36 -28.10
C ASP A 261 43.38 -17.29 -29.59
N GLN A 262 42.42 -16.43 -29.97
CA GLN A 262 42.53 -15.56 -31.14
C GLN A 262 41.74 -14.26 -30.90
N GLY A 263 42.47 -13.15 -30.97
CA GLY A 263 41.90 -11.82 -30.95
C GLY A 263 41.21 -11.41 -32.24
N THR A 264 40.25 -10.51 -32.11
CA THR A 264 39.81 -9.63 -33.20
C THR A 264 39.62 -8.22 -32.65
N ASP A 265 40.65 -7.43 -32.92
CA ASP A 265 40.64 -6.07 -33.47
C ASP A 265 39.38 -5.21 -33.25
N GLN A 266 39.61 -4.15 -32.47
CA GLN A 266 38.67 -3.08 -32.15
C GLN A 266 38.53 -2.12 -33.34
N GLY A 267 37.40 -2.18 -34.03
CA GLY A 267 36.96 -1.14 -34.96
C GLY A 267 36.30 0.01 -34.21
N ALA A 268 37.03 1.12 -34.03
CA ALA A 268 36.51 2.37 -33.53
C ALA A 268 35.43 2.95 -34.48
N GLY A 269 34.21 3.05 -33.97
CA GLY A 269 33.07 3.70 -34.63
C GLY A 269 32.10 4.26 -33.61
N GLN A 270 32.47 5.38 -32.98
CA GLN A 270 31.56 6.20 -32.16
C GLN A 270 30.49 6.83 -33.07
N GLY A 271 29.42 6.07 -33.31
CA GLY A 271 28.10 6.62 -33.59
C GLY A 271 27.26 6.45 -32.34
N ALA A 272 26.55 7.49 -31.91
CA ALA A 272 25.52 7.40 -30.88
C ALA A 272 24.38 6.50 -31.41
N ASP A 273 24.60 5.18 -31.34
CA ASP A 273 23.63 4.17 -31.72
C ASP A 273 22.54 4.17 -30.66
N GLN A 274 21.33 4.49 -31.09
CA GLN A 274 20.19 4.62 -30.20
C GLN A 274 19.79 3.23 -29.71
N GLY A 275 20.25 2.87 -28.51
CA GLY A 275 19.68 1.82 -27.68
C GLY A 275 19.44 0.50 -28.40
N ALA A 276 20.50 -0.13 -28.91
CA ALA A 276 20.41 -1.51 -29.36
C ALA A 276 19.95 -2.38 -28.19
N PHE A 277 18.81 -3.04 -28.34
CA PHE A 277 18.29 -3.95 -27.32
C PHE A 277 19.23 -5.14 -27.20
N ASP A 278 19.97 -5.20 -26.11
CA ASP A 278 20.83 -6.33 -25.79
C ASP A 278 19.99 -7.42 -25.10
N ALA A 279 19.78 -8.53 -25.82
CA ALA A 279 18.99 -9.65 -25.36
C ALA A 279 19.66 -10.43 -24.22
N GLU A 280 20.99 -10.37 -24.10
CA GLU A 280 21.72 -11.07 -23.04
C GLU A 280 21.49 -10.41 -21.67
N ASN A 281 21.32 -9.09 -21.67
CA ASN A 281 21.02 -8.29 -20.49
C ASN A 281 19.54 -7.91 -20.37
N ALA A 282 18.66 -8.58 -21.10
CA ALA A 282 17.22 -8.34 -21.06
C ALA A 282 16.53 -9.15 -19.96
N VAL A 283 15.72 -8.47 -19.15
CA VAL A 283 14.91 -9.12 -18.12
C VAL A 283 13.46 -8.64 -18.16
N LYS A 284 12.52 -9.57 -17.97
CA LYS A 284 11.08 -9.26 -17.85
C LYS A 284 10.78 -8.50 -16.56
N ALA A 285 9.68 -7.75 -16.56
CA ALA A 285 9.10 -7.24 -15.31
C ALA A 285 8.93 -8.38 -14.29
N GLY A 286 9.39 -8.16 -13.06
CA GLY A 286 9.49 -9.18 -12.02
C GLY A 286 10.87 -9.84 -11.89
N GLY A 287 11.77 -9.65 -12.85
CA GLY A 287 13.11 -10.23 -12.81
C GLY A 287 14.19 -9.31 -12.26
N THR A 288 15.36 -9.89 -12.01
CA THR A 288 16.53 -9.21 -11.44
C THR A 288 17.76 -9.47 -12.29
N LEU A 289 18.49 -8.40 -12.62
CA LEU A 289 19.84 -8.46 -13.17
C LEU A 289 20.87 -8.18 -12.07
N ARG A 290 22.04 -8.78 -12.21
CA ARG A 290 23.18 -8.61 -11.29
C ARG A 290 24.37 -8.10 -12.09
N PHE A 291 24.97 -7.02 -11.62
CA PHE A 291 26.17 -6.41 -12.20
C PHE A 291 27.28 -6.34 -11.15
N ALA A 292 28.51 -6.12 -11.61
CA ALA A 292 29.69 -5.94 -10.75
C ALA A 292 29.81 -6.99 -9.63
N ASP A 293 29.86 -8.27 -10.02
CA ASP A 293 29.95 -9.43 -9.10
C ASP A 293 28.82 -9.51 -8.05
N GLY A 294 27.66 -8.93 -8.38
CA GLY A 294 26.46 -8.96 -7.53
C GLY A 294 26.37 -7.82 -6.51
N LYS A 295 27.33 -6.88 -6.51
CA LYS A 295 27.24 -5.64 -5.70
C LYS A 295 26.08 -4.75 -6.14
N LEU A 296 25.74 -4.79 -7.43
CA LEU A 296 24.66 -4.04 -8.01
C LEU A 296 23.57 -4.99 -8.48
N ARG A 297 22.35 -4.83 -7.97
CA ARG A 297 21.18 -5.62 -8.34
C ARG A 297 20.10 -4.68 -8.84
N ALA A 298 19.65 -4.85 -10.08
CA ALA A 298 18.56 -4.08 -10.64
C ALA A 298 17.32 -4.99 -10.80
N TYR A 299 16.23 -4.63 -10.14
CA TYR A 299 14.95 -5.32 -10.24
C TYR A 299 14.02 -4.51 -11.14
N VAL A 300 13.53 -5.11 -12.22
CA VAL A 300 12.58 -4.46 -13.14
C VAL A 300 11.18 -4.63 -12.57
N VAL A 301 10.60 -3.54 -12.07
CA VAL A 301 9.25 -3.54 -11.48
C VAL A 301 8.18 -3.57 -12.57
N SER A 302 8.35 -2.74 -13.60
CA SER A 302 7.40 -2.65 -14.71
C SER A 302 8.08 -2.12 -15.97
N VAL A 303 7.55 -2.50 -17.13
CA VAL A 303 8.02 -2.06 -18.44
C VAL A 303 6.89 -1.38 -19.19
N ASP A 304 7.15 -0.22 -19.77
CA ASP A 304 6.25 0.58 -20.58
C ASP A 304 6.88 0.75 -21.97
N GLU A 305 6.59 -0.20 -22.85
CA GLU A 305 7.14 -0.26 -24.21
C GLU A 305 6.73 0.94 -25.06
N SER A 306 5.49 1.43 -24.90
CA SER A 306 5.00 2.59 -25.65
C SER A 306 5.74 3.87 -25.30
N ALA A 307 6.18 4.00 -24.04
CA ALA A 307 6.99 5.12 -23.58
C ALA A 307 8.50 4.89 -23.71
N GLY A 308 8.94 3.68 -24.09
CA GLY A 308 10.35 3.31 -24.04
C GLY A 308 10.95 3.48 -22.63
N ALA A 309 10.21 3.06 -21.60
CA ALA A 309 10.60 3.30 -20.21
C ALA A 309 10.43 2.05 -19.35
N ALA A 310 11.23 1.93 -18.30
CA ALA A 310 11.11 0.90 -17.29
C ALA A 310 11.14 1.53 -15.88
N LYS A 311 10.39 0.95 -14.96
CA LYS A 311 10.50 1.25 -13.53
C LYS A 311 11.42 0.23 -12.91
N VAL A 312 12.52 0.68 -12.32
CA VAL A 312 13.57 -0.16 -11.75
C VAL A 312 13.76 0.14 -10.28
N ALA A 313 14.03 -0.89 -9.48
CA ALA A 313 14.49 -0.77 -8.10
C ALA A 313 15.93 -1.27 -8.02
N ILE A 314 16.84 -0.44 -7.54
CA ILE A 314 18.27 -0.77 -7.49
C ILE A 314 18.65 -1.09 -6.06
N ASN A 315 19.30 -2.24 -5.84
CA ASN A 315 19.71 -2.76 -4.53
C ASN A 315 18.59 -2.81 -3.47
N GLY A 316 17.32 -2.90 -3.90
CA GLY A 316 16.16 -2.92 -3.01
C GLY A 316 15.72 -1.54 -2.51
N PHE A 317 16.31 -0.45 -3.03
CA PHE A 317 15.94 0.93 -2.70
C PHE A 317 14.78 1.46 -3.56
N SER A 318 14.47 2.75 -3.38
CA SER A 318 13.43 3.52 -4.07
C SER A 318 13.34 3.21 -5.57
N GLN A 319 12.11 3.02 -6.05
CA GLN A 319 11.83 2.74 -7.45
C GLN A 319 12.00 4.01 -8.29
N THR A 320 12.83 3.95 -9.33
CA THR A 320 13.06 5.06 -10.27
C THR A 320 12.57 4.65 -11.65
N ARG A 321 11.94 5.59 -12.37
CA ARG A 321 11.57 5.38 -13.77
C ARG A 321 12.74 5.84 -14.63
N LEU A 322 13.23 4.96 -15.50
CA LEU A 322 14.26 5.26 -16.49
C LEU A 322 13.64 5.18 -17.88
N SER A 323 14.03 6.12 -18.75
CA SER A 323 13.78 6.07 -20.20
C SER A 323 14.96 5.42 -20.90
N VAL A 324 14.79 4.87 -22.11
CA VAL A 324 15.92 4.32 -22.87
C VAL A 324 17.01 5.39 -23.07
N GLY A 325 18.25 5.05 -22.73
CA GLY A 325 19.42 5.93 -22.69
C GLY A 325 19.60 6.69 -21.37
N GLU A 326 18.65 6.61 -20.43
CA GLU A 326 18.75 7.25 -19.13
C GLU A 326 19.50 6.36 -18.14
N SER A 327 20.36 6.98 -17.34
CA SER A 327 21.16 6.33 -16.30
C SER A 327 20.84 6.91 -14.93
N VAL A 328 20.97 6.07 -13.90
CA VAL A 328 20.91 6.50 -12.50
C VAL A 328 22.16 6.02 -11.78
N GLU A 329 22.72 6.90 -10.97
CA GLU A 329 23.86 6.60 -10.11
C GLU A 329 23.40 6.26 -8.70
N VAL A 330 24.04 5.26 -8.11
CA VAL A 330 23.82 4.82 -6.73
C VAL A 330 25.15 4.58 -6.03
N ALA A 331 25.26 5.06 -4.80
CA ALA A 331 26.39 4.71 -3.95
C ALA A 331 26.18 3.28 -3.41
N VAL A 332 27.17 2.41 -3.63
CA VAL A 332 27.19 1.04 -3.11
C VAL A 332 28.51 0.85 -2.37
N ASP A 333 28.44 0.77 -1.05
CA ASP A 333 29.61 0.78 -0.17
C ASP A 333 30.49 2.03 -0.40
N GLU A 334 31.72 1.84 -0.86
CA GLU A 334 32.69 2.91 -1.18
C GLU A 334 32.76 3.23 -2.68
N ALA A 335 32.00 2.52 -3.52
CA ALA A 335 31.99 2.67 -4.98
C ALA A 335 30.74 3.43 -5.47
N THR A 336 30.87 4.08 -6.61
CA THR A 336 29.72 4.69 -7.31
C THR A 336 29.34 3.80 -8.48
N CYS A 337 28.12 3.27 -8.46
CA CYS A 337 27.61 2.41 -9.52
C CYS A 337 26.59 3.15 -10.38
N SER A 338 26.57 2.88 -11.68
CA SER A 338 25.56 3.37 -12.61
C SER A 338 24.72 2.21 -13.15
N VAL A 339 23.42 2.45 -13.35
CA VAL A 339 22.53 1.55 -14.09
C VAL A 339 21.88 2.36 -15.21
N THR A 340 21.98 1.86 -16.44
CA THR A 340 21.45 2.51 -17.65
C THR A 340 20.41 1.62 -18.30
N LEU A 341 19.25 2.18 -18.67
CA LEU A 341 18.28 1.46 -19.49
C LEU A 341 18.70 1.51 -20.96
N THR A 342 19.21 0.42 -21.50
CA THR A 342 19.74 0.37 -22.88
C THR A 342 18.66 0.07 -23.91
N GLY A 343 17.56 -0.59 -23.51
CA GLY A 343 16.46 -0.87 -24.42
C GLY A 343 15.21 -1.42 -23.74
N VAL A 344 14.08 -1.35 -24.44
CA VAL A 344 12.81 -1.96 -24.03
C VAL A 344 12.22 -2.70 -25.23
N GLN A 345 11.81 -3.96 -25.04
CA GLN A 345 11.14 -4.77 -26.06
C GLN A 345 10.11 -5.69 -25.41
N GLY A 346 8.85 -5.58 -25.84
CA GLY A 346 7.73 -6.27 -25.22
C GLY A 346 7.63 -5.97 -23.71
N ARG A 347 7.63 -7.02 -22.89
CA ARG A 347 7.61 -6.92 -21.41
C ARG A 347 9.00 -6.99 -20.77
N ALA A 348 10.06 -6.85 -21.57
CA ALA A 348 11.44 -6.92 -21.11
C ALA A 348 12.16 -5.58 -21.23
N ALA A 349 13.06 -5.33 -20.29
CA ALA A 349 13.97 -4.20 -20.28
C ALA A 349 15.41 -4.72 -20.30
N SER A 350 16.24 -4.14 -21.16
CA SER A 350 17.68 -4.37 -21.19
C SER A 350 18.37 -3.29 -20.37
N LEU A 351 19.20 -3.69 -19.41
CA LEU A 351 19.89 -2.80 -18.49
C LEU A 351 21.38 -3.08 -18.56
N ASP A 352 22.19 -2.02 -18.58
CA ASP A 352 23.63 -2.11 -18.36
C ASP A 352 23.98 -1.54 -16.99
N GLY A 353 25.04 -2.06 -16.37
CA GLY A 353 25.44 -1.66 -15.03
C GLY A 353 26.93 -1.80 -14.77
N SER A 354 27.53 -0.76 -14.21
CA SER A 354 28.96 -0.70 -13.88
C SER A 354 29.17 -0.05 -12.51
N CYS A 355 30.33 -0.30 -11.90
CA CYS A 355 30.75 0.34 -10.65
C CYS A 355 32.19 0.81 -10.79
N GLU A 356 32.45 2.05 -10.40
CA GLU A 356 33.78 2.68 -10.34
C GLU A 356 34.28 2.84 -8.90
#